data_AF-A0AAW0C337-F1
#
_entry.id   AF-A0AAW0C337-F1
#
_cell.length_a   1.000
_cell.length_b   1.000
_cell.length_c   1.000
_cell.angle_alpha   90.00
_cell.angle_beta   90.00
_cell.angle_gamma   90.00
#
_symmetry.space_group_name_H-M   'P 1'
#
loop_
_entity.id
_entity.type
_entity.pdbx_description
1 polymer ?
#
loop_
_entity_poly.entity_id
_entity_poly.type
_entity_poly.pdbx_seq_one_letter_code
_entity_poly.pdbx_strand_id
1 'polypeptide(L)'
;MAAVVPLAAPYPPIQFFFYPITTYGISYDISTRPTERDLPQGWNSRRSNTYHHISQHMTAMGFVRNQYSVWVRQNTNAVHTWNTMWLLQMIPPPNKFSSTVKRLLMSRMDHFAQMDVTASIQLGGAVVNYLVGPVPRGLVHQPLALQPPAGAIPANAPFVRPRDTKPSPAANNRGSYFQ
;
A
#
# COMPACT_ATOMS: atom_id res chain seq x y z
N MET A 1 7.98 2.46 -38.12
CA MET A 1 7.26 1.65 -37.12
C MET A 1 8.04 0.37 -36.92
N ALA A 2 8.67 0.16 -35.77
CA ALA A 2 9.35 -1.11 -35.49
C ALA A 2 8.29 -2.17 -35.20
N ALA A 3 8.33 -3.29 -35.92
CA ALA A 3 7.48 -4.44 -35.63
C ALA A 3 7.83 -4.95 -34.23
N VAL A 4 6.87 -4.90 -33.31
CA VAL A 4 6.99 -5.54 -32.00
C VAL A 4 6.94 -7.04 -32.27
N VAL A 5 8.09 -7.70 -32.26
CA VAL A 5 8.14 -9.17 -32.24
C VAL A 5 7.43 -9.61 -30.97
N PRO A 6 6.34 -10.40 -31.05
CA PRO A 6 5.72 -10.93 -29.85
C PRO A 6 6.73 -11.86 -29.19
N LEU A 7 7.33 -11.42 -28.08
CA LEU A 7 7.99 -12.33 -27.17
C LEU A 7 6.95 -13.39 -26.82
N ALA A 8 7.26 -14.65 -27.14
CA ALA A 8 6.43 -15.79 -26.73
C ALA A 8 6.13 -15.61 -25.24
N ALA A 9 4.85 -15.66 -24.87
CA ALA A 9 4.48 -15.55 -23.47
C ALA A 9 5.23 -16.67 -22.71
N PRO A 10 5.98 -16.34 -21.64
CA PRO A 10 6.59 -17.37 -20.82
C PRO A 10 5.50 -18.30 -20.32
N TYR A 11 5.83 -19.59 -20.22
CA TYR A 11 4.93 -20.52 -19.54
C TYR A 11 5.02 -20.27 -18.03
N PRO A 12 3.90 -20.42 -17.30
CA PRO A 12 3.94 -20.40 -15.84
C PRO A 12 4.90 -21.50 -15.35
N PRO A 13 5.60 -21.30 -14.23
CA PRO A 13 6.41 -22.35 -13.61
C PRO A 13 5.60 -23.63 -13.40
N ILE A 14 6.18 -24.79 -13.75
CA ILE A 14 5.44 -26.06 -13.81
C ILE A 14 4.80 -26.45 -12.46
N GLN A 15 5.42 -26.06 -11.35
CA GLN A 15 4.90 -26.28 -10.01
C GLN A 15 3.51 -25.64 -9.78
N PHE A 16 3.17 -24.58 -10.51
CA PHE A 16 1.89 -23.89 -10.34
C PHE A 16 0.70 -24.71 -10.82
N PHE A 17 0.92 -25.71 -11.68
CA PHE A 17 -0.13 -26.65 -12.08
C PHE A 17 -0.50 -27.65 -10.98
N PHE A 18 0.40 -27.85 -10.01
CA PHE A 18 0.21 -28.79 -8.91
C PHE A 18 -0.22 -28.12 -7.60
N TYR A 19 -0.23 -26.78 -7.55
CA TYR A 19 -0.71 -26.07 -6.38
C TYR A 19 -2.25 -26.12 -6.31
N PRO A 20 -2.81 -26.24 -5.10
CA PRO A 20 -4.25 -26.38 -4.93
C PRO A 20 -4.98 -25.11 -5.40
N ILE A 21 -6.23 -25.31 -5.83
CA ILE A 21 -7.19 -24.24 -5.99
C ILE A 21 -7.53 -23.71 -4.59
N THR A 22 -7.26 -22.44 -4.35
CA THR A 22 -7.48 -21.77 -3.06
C THR A 22 -7.54 -20.26 -3.25
N THR A 23 -7.32 -19.48 -2.20
CA THR A 23 -7.16 -18.03 -2.31
C THR A 23 -5.74 -17.68 -2.70
N TYR A 24 -5.59 -16.88 -3.76
CA TYR A 24 -4.30 -16.31 -4.13
C TYR A 24 -4.36 -14.79 -4.11
N GLY A 25 -3.24 -14.19 -3.72
CA GLY A 25 -3.04 -12.75 -3.73
C GLY A 25 -1.97 -12.33 -4.73
N ILE A 26 -2.14 -11.12 -5.26
CA ILE A 26 -1.12 -10.40 -6.02
C ILE A 26 -0.79 -9.14 -5.24
N SER A 27 0.50 -8.92 -4.97
CA SER A 27 0.99 -7.66 -4.42
C SER A 27 2.06 -7.06 -5.32
N TYR A 28 2.07 -5.73 -5.44
CA TYR A 28 3.04 -5.03 -6.26
C TYR A 28 3.56 -3.75 -5.62
N ASP A 29 4.76 -3.36 -6.00
CA ASP A 29 5.35 -2.05 -5.74
C ASP A 29 5.90 -1.46 -7.05
N ILE A 30 5.66 -0.17 -7.26
CA ILE A 30 5.99 0.54 -8.49
C ILE A 30 6.75 1.81 -8.11
N SER A 31 7.85 2.04 -8.82
CA SER A 31 8.68 3.21 -8.60
C SER A 31 7.97 4.49 -9.02
N THR A 32 7.73 5.39 -8.06
CA THR A 32 7.07 6.68 -8.31
C THR A 32 7.91 7.58 -9.22
N ARG A 33 9.22 7.71 -8.97
CA ARG A 33 10.10 8.62 -9.73
C ARG A 33 10.17 8.28 -11.24
N PRO A 34 10.48 7.04 -11.66
CA PRO A 34 10.45 6.66 -13.08
C PRO A 34 9.05 6.72 -13.70
N THR A 35 7.98 6.63 -12.90
CA THR A 35 6.60 6.78 -13.43
C THR A 35 6.28 8.23 -13.76
N GLU A 36 6.66 9.17 -12.90
CA GLU A 36 6.21 10.57 -12.95
C GLU A 36 7.20 11.54 -13.62
N ARG A 37 8.51 11.24 -13.63
CA ARG A 37 9.52 12.12 -14.26
C ARG A 37 9.33 12.25 -15.76
N ASP A 38 9.76 13.38 -16.30
CA ASP A 38 9.81 13.61 -17.75
C ASP A 38 10.71 12.61 -18.49
N LEU A 39 10.44 12.46 -19.79
CA LEU A 39 11.28 11.71 -20.71
C LEU A 39 12.66 12.41 -20.82
N PRO A 40 13.77 11.66 -20.95
CA PRO A 40 13.88 10.20 -21.05
C PRO A 40 13.99 9.46 -19.69
N GLN A 41 13.98 10.16 -18.56
CA GLN A 41 14.24 9.55 -17.23
C GLN A 41 12.99 8.94 -16.58
N GLY A 42 11.82 9.12 -17.19
CA GLY A 42 10.56 8.54 -16.75
C GLY A 42 9.47 8.61 -17.81
N TRP A 43 8.26 8.26 -17.41
CA TRP A 43 7.10 8.13 -18.31
C TRP A 43 6.21 9.37 -18.40
N ASN A 44 6.55 10.45 -17.69
CA ASN A 44 5.72 11.65 -17.53
C ASN A 44 4.24 11.31 -17.24
N SER A 45 4.01 10.27 -16.44
CA SER A 45 2.70 9.68 -16.24
C SER A 45 2.20 9.96 -14.83
N ARG A 46 0.98 10.45 -14.70
CA ARG A 46 0.33 10.58 -13.39
C ARG A 46 0.18 9.21 -12.76
N ARG A 47 0.72 9.03 -11.55
CA ARG A 47 0.63 7.77 -10.81
C ARG A 47 -0.80 7.25 -10.63
N SER A 48 -1.79 8.15 -10.49
CA SER A 48 -3.21 7.80 -10.43
C SER A 48 -3.69 7.01 -11.65
N ASN A 49 -3.23 7.39 -12.86
CA ASN A 49 -3.65 6.73 -14.10
C ASN A 49 -3.04 5.32 -14.20
N THR A 50 -1.78 5.16 -13.77
CA THR A 50 -1.15 3.83 -13.68
C THR A 50 -1.92 2.92 -12.73
N TYR A 51 -2.26 3.40 -11.53
CA TYR A 51 -3.06 2.60 -10.58
C TYR A 51 -4.47 2.33 -11.11
N HIS A 52 -5.07 3.25 -11.85
CA HIS A 52 -6.38 3.05 -12.47
C HIS A 52 -6.36 1.89 -13.48
N HIS A 53 -5.39 1.86 -14.41
CA HIS A 53 -5.26 0.76 -15.36
C HIS A 53 -4.97 -0.59 -14.68
N ILE A 54 -4.15 -0.60 -13.63
CA ILE A 54 -3.93 -1.83 -12.85
C ILE A 54 -5.23 -2.27 -12.19
N SER A 55 -5.99 -1.33 -11.59
CA SER A 55 -7.27 -1.62 -10.95
C SER A 55 -8.27 -2.22 -11.94
N GLN A 56 -8.37 -1.65 -13.14
CA GLN A 56 -9.23 -2.17 -14.21
C GLN A 56 -8.80 -3.58 -14.62
N HIS A 57 -7.51 -3.81 -14.85
CA HIS A 57 -6.96 -5.12 -15.20
C HIS A 57 -7.26 -6.18 -14.12
N MET A 58 -6.95 -5.87 -12.86
CA MET A 58 -7.18 -6.81 -11.75
C MET A 58 -8.66 -7.14 -11.58
N THR A 59 -9.53 -6.13 -11.68
CA THR A 59 -10.99 -6.31 -11.59
C THR A 59 -11.50 -7.18 -12.74
N ALA A 60 -11.04 -6.94 -13.98
CA ALA A 60 -11.38 -7.74 -15.15
C ALA A 60 -10.93 -9.21 -15.00
N MET A 61 -9.83 -9.45 -14.28
CA MET A 61 -9.32 -10.79 -13.99
C MET A 61 -9.94 -11.42 -12.73
N GLY A 62 -10.97 -10.80 -12.15
CA GLY A 62 -11.73 -11.30 -11.01
C GLY A 62 -11.05 -11.14 -9.65
N PHE A 63 -10.02 -10.30 -9.55
CA PHE A 63 -9.40 -9.97 -8.27
C PHE A 63 -10.13 -8.80 -7.61
N VAL A 64 -10.33 -8.91 -6.29
CA VAL A 64 -10.87 -7.86 -5.44
C VAL A 64 -9.71 -7.18 -4.72
N ARG A 65 -9.78 -5.85 -4.63
CA ARG A 65 -8.78 -5.07 -3.92
C ARG A 65 -8.96 -5.27 -2.42
N ASN A 66 -7.93 -5.72 -1.73
CA ASN A 66 -7.93 -5.84 -0.28
C ASN A 66 -7.40 -4.55 0.36
N GLN A 67 -6.12 -4.23 0.15
CA GLN A 67 -5.50 -3.02 0.68
C GLN A 67 -4.43 -2.49 -0.28
N TYR A 68 -4.51 -1.21 -0.64
CA TYR A 68 -3.52 -0.53 -1.49
C TYR A 68 -3.13 -1.31 -2.77
N SER A 69 -1.95 -1.91 -2.81
CA SER A 69 -1.42 -2.68 -3.94
C SER A 69 -1.58 -4.20 -3.77
N VAL A 70 -2.40 -4.63 -2.81
CA VAL A 70 -2.75 -6.03 -2.56
C VAL A 70 -4.13 -6.34 -3.12
N TRP A 71 -4.17 -7.38 -3.95
CA TRP A 71 -5.34 -7.88 -4.66
C TRP A 71 -5.51 -9.35 -4.35
N VAL A 72 -6.73 -9.81 -4.15
CA VAL A 72 -7.02 -11.20 -3.77
C VAL A 72 -8.11 -11.77 -4.63
N ARG A 73 -8.02 -13.07 -4.92
CA ARG A 73 -9.08 -13.82 -5.58
C ARG A 73 -9.23 -15.17 -4.87
N GLN A 74 -10.44 -15.44 -4.39
CA GLN A 74 -10.81 -16.73 -3.83
C GLN A 74 -11.10 -17.72 -4.96
N ASN A 75 -10.97 -19.02 -4.66
CA ASN A 75 -11.26 -20.11 -5.59
C ASN A 75 -10.56 -19.94 -6.96
N THR A 76 -9.26 -19.64 -6.92
CA THR A 76 -8.40 -19.51 -8.11
C THR A 76 -7.21 -20.46 -8.00
N ASN A 77 -6.50 -20.64 -9.10
CA ASN A 77 -5.25 -21.40 -9.13
C ASN A 77 -4.03 -20.48 -9.35
N ALA A 78 -2.85 -21.04 -9.11
CA ALA A 78 -1.58 -20.33 -9.25
C ALA A 78 -1.31 -19.93 -10.72
N VAL A 79 -1.73 -20.74 -11.70
CA VAL A 79 -1.55 -20.46 -13.14
C VAL A 79 -2.31 -19.20 -13.56
N HIS A 80 -3.59 -19.08 -13.20
CA HIS A 80 -4.42 -17.91 -13.47
C HIS A 80 -3.84 -16.65 -12.82
N THR A 81 -3.37 -16.79 -11.58
CA THR A 81 -2.76 -15.70 -10.82
C THR A 81 -1.45 -15.25 -11.48
N TRP A 82 -0.60 -16.19 -11.91
CA TRP A 82 0.64 -15.89 -12.63
C TRP A 82 0.36 -15.20 -13.97
N ASN A 83 -0.58 -15.73 -14.75
CA ASN A 83 -0.99 -15.12 -16.02
C ASN A 83 -1.48 -13.68 -15.79
N THR A 84 -2.28 -13.46 -14.75
CA THR A 84 -2.75 -12.12 -14.37
C THR A 84 -1.59 -11.16 -14.10
N MET A 85 -0.58 -11.60 -13.33
CA MET A 85 0.63 -10.84 -13.05
C MET A 85 1.42 -10.53 -14.32
N TRP A 86 1.58 -11.52 -15.19
CA TRP A 86 2.31 -11.39 -16.45
C TRP A 86 1.66 -10.36 -17.39
N LEU A 87 0.33 -10.41 -17.52
CA LEU A 87 -0.43 -9.52 -18.39
C LEU A 87 -0.40 -8.05 -17.94
N LEU A 88 0.03 -7.74 -16.70
CA LEU A 88 0.20 -6.35 -16.24
C LEU A 88 1.23 -5.57 -17.08
N GLN A 89 2.16 -6.23 -17.74
CA GLN A 89 3.11 -5.54 -18.64
C GLN A 89 2.42 -4.82 -19.81
N MET A 90 1.19 -5.24 -20.14
CA MET A 90 0.39 -4.70 -21.24
C MET A 90 -0.46 -3.48 -20.83
N ILE A 91 -0.45 -3.07 -19.56
CA ILE A 91 -1.19 -1.87 -19.16
C ILE A 91 -0.63 -0.63 -19.89
N PRO A 92 -1.47 0.31 -20.33
CA PRO A 92 -0.98 1.48 -21.05
C PRO A 92 -0.17 2.47 -20.19
N PRO A 93 0.87 3.10 -20.78
CA PRO A 93 1.48 2.72 -22.07
C PRO A 93 2.28 1.41 -21.93
N PRO A 94 2.39 0.61 -23.02
CA PRO A 94 3.16 -0.63 -23.02
C PRO A 94 4.56 -0.44 -22.46
N ASN A 95 5.06 -1.44 -21.74
CA ASN A 95 6.37 -1.43 -21.05
C ASN A 95 6.51 -0.44 -19.88
N LYS A 96 5.51 0.40 -19.59
CA LYS A 96 5.56 1.23 -18.38
C LYS A 96 5.63 0.35 -17.13
N PHE A 97 4.74 -0.64 -17.03
CA PHE A 97 4.73 -1.48 -15.83
C PHE A 97 6.04 -2.25 -15.67
N SER A 98 6.54 -2.90 -16.72
CA SER A 98 7.79 -3.67 -16.67
C SER A 98 9.03 -2.82 -16.35
N SER A 99 9.09 -1.57 -16.81
CA SER A 99 10.21 -0.65 -16.51
C SER A 99 10.09 0.08 -15.16
N THR A 100 8.93 0.05 -14.51
CA THR A 100 8.68 0.78 -13.26
C THR A 100 8.41 -0.12 -12.06
N VAL A 101 8.07 -1.39 -12.28
CA VAL A 101 7.84 -2.35 -11.19
C VAL A 101 9.12 -2.62 -10.41
N LYS A 102 9.04 -2.49 -9.09
CA LYS A 102 10.13 -2.85 -8.17
C LYS A 102 9.97 -4.26 -7.63
N ARG A 103 8.72 -4.66 -7.41
CA ARG A 103 8.36 -5.94 -6.82
C ARG A 103 6.97 -6.35 -7.29
N LEU A 104 6.81 -7.63 -7.61
CA LEU A 104 5.55 -8.23 -8.00
C LEU A 104 5.54 -9.65 -7.43
N LEU A 105 4.64 -9.92 -6.48
CA LEU A 105 4.58 -11.20 -5.76
C LEU A 105 3.23 -11.86 -5.92
N MET A 106 3.27 -13.18 -5.95
CA MET A 106 2.13 -14.03 -5.72
C MET A 106 2.16 -14.54 -4.28
N SER A 107 1.04 -14.50 -3.57
CA SER A 107 0.86 -15.15 -2.27
C SER A 107 -0.22 -16.21 -2.35
N ARG A 108 -0.02 -17.34 -1.69
CA ARG A 108 -1.06 -18.36 -1.47
C ARG A 108 -1.60 -18.18 -0.05
N MET A 109 -2.92 -18.19 0.08
CA MET A 109 -3.63 -18.01 1.36
C MET A 109 -4.58 -19.19 1.54
N ASP A 110 -4.12 -20.22 2.26
CA ASP A 110 -4.89 -21.45 2.46
C ASP A 110 -6.14 -21.20 3.35
N HIS A 111 -6.05 -20.23 4.25
CA HIS A 111 -7.17 -19.73 5.05
C HIS A 111 -7.24 -18.20 4.96
N PHE A 112 -8.22 -17.68 4.23
CA PHE A 112 -8.42 -16.23 4.14
C PHE A 112 -9.20 -15.72 5.35
N ALA A 113 -8.51 -15.58 6.49
CA ALA A 113 -9.02 -14.95 7.70
C ALA A 113 -8.35 -13.58 7.87
N GLN A 114 -9.01 -12.53 7.38
CA GLN A 114 -8.51 -11.16 7.54
C GLN A 114 -8.91 -10.63 8.93
N MET A 115 -7.91 -10.23 9.71
CA MET A 115 -8.12 -9.54 10.98
C MET A 115 -7.79 -8.06 10.80
N ASP A 116 -8.82 -7.21 10.86
CA ASP A 116 -8.64 -5.76 10.88
C ASP A 116 -8.53 -5.27 12.33
N VAL A 117 -7.32 -4.88 12.72
CA VAL A 117 -7.02 -4.35 14.06
C VAL A 117 -6.85 -2.83 14.06
N THR A 118 -7.22 -2.16 12.97
CA THR A 118 -7.03 -0.70 12.80
C THR A 118 -7.69 0.06 13.94
N ALA A 119 -8.95 -0.25 14.26
CA ALA A 119 -9.67 0.41 15.36
C ALA A 119 -9.04 0.14 16.74
N SER A 120 -8.41 -1.02 16.93
CA SER A 120 -7.75 -1.36 18.21
C SER A 120 -6.47 -0.57 18.44
N ILE A 121 -5.73 -0.26 17.37
CA ILE A 121 -4.44 0.43 17.40
C ILE A 121 -4.58 1.95 17.28
N GLN A 122 -5.64 2.43 16.62
CA GLN A 122 -5.92 3.86 16.54
C GLN A 122 -5.96 4.48 17.93
N LEU A 123 -5.44 5.69 18.05
CA LEU A 123 -5.43 6.42 19.30
C LEU A 123 -6.87 6.70 19.77
N GLY A 124 -7.16 6.34 21.02
CA GLY A 124 -8.53 6.29 21.56
C GLY A 124 -9.26 4.97 21.27
N GLY A 125 -8.59 4.00 20.66
CA GLY A 125 -9.08 2.65 20.40
C GLY A 125 -8.95 1.70 21.59
N ALA A 126 -9.29 0.44 21.37
CA ALA A 126 -9.41 -0.57 22.44
C ALA A 126 -8.09 -0.85 23.19
N VAL A 127 -6.94 -0.71 22.52
CA VAL A 127 -5.61 -1.04 23.09
C VAL A 127 -4.79 0.21 23.41
N VAL A 128 -4.97 1.30 22.65
CA VAL A 128 -4.22 2.55 22.83
C VAL A 128 -5.17 3.67 23.27
N ASN A 129 -5.58 3.63 24.54
CA ASN A 129 -6.50 4.58 25.15
C ASN A 129 -5.81 5.70 25.95
N TYR A 130 -4.50 5.87 25.80
CA TYR A 130 -3.71 6.94 26.42
C TYR A 130 -2.72 7.55 25.43
N LEU A 131 -2.25 8.76 25.73
CA LEU A 131 -1.26 9.48 24.92
C LEU A 131 0.14 9.21 25.44
N VAL A 132 1.11 8.96 24.55
CA VAL A 132 2.53 8.95 24.94
C VAL A 132 3.18 10.18 24.33
N GLY A 133 3.19 11.27 25.10
CA GLY A 133 3.77 12.55 24.70
C GLY A 133 2.90 13.38 23.76
N PRO A 134 3.47 14.44 23.15
CA PRO A 134 2.70 15.40 22.35
C PRO A 134 2.16 14.78 21.06
N VAL A 135 0.83 14.75 20.90
CA VAL A 135 0.14 14.23 19.70
C VAL A 135 -0.59 15.35 18.97
N PRO A 136 -0.52 15.44 17.62
CA PRO A 136 -1.26 16.44 16.87
C PRO A 136 -2.75 16.43 17.21
N ARG A 137 -3.28 17.60 17.61
CA ARG A 137 -4.65 17.74 18.11
C ARG A 137 -5.71 17.22 17.16
N GLY A 138 -5.50 17.38 15.85
CA GLY A 138 -6.42 16.94 14.81
C GLY A 138 -6.45 15.42 14.55
N LEU A 139 -5.56 14.64 15.17
CA LEU A 139 -5.50 13.18 15.03
C LEU A 139 -6.11 12.44 16.24
N VAL A 140 -6.62 13.16 17.23
CA VAL A 140 -7.32 12.58 18.39
C VAL A 140 -8.80 12.48 18.04
N HIS A 141 -9.22 11.30 17.58
CA HIS A 141 -10.53 11.08 16.99
C HIS A 141 -11.67 10.89 18.02
N GLN A 142 -11.35 10.63 19.29
CA GLN A 142 -12.32 10.54 20.38
C GLN A 142 -11.73 11.08 21.70
N PRO A 143 -12.36 12.06 22.37
CA PRO A 143 -12.01 12.44 23.72
C PRO A 143 -12.68 11.48 24.72
N LEU A 144 -12.47 10.17 24.59
CA LEU A 144 -12.63 9.30 25.75
C LEU A 144 -11.51 9.70 26.69
N ALA A 145 -11.84 10.22 27.88
CA ALA A 145 -10.92 10.79 28.86
C ALA A 145 -9.50 10.20 28.78
N LEU A 146 -8.67 10.77 27.90
CA LEU A 146 -7.35 10.24 27.61
C LEU A 146 -6.52 10.65 28.81
N GLN A 147 -6.33 9.72 29.74
CA GLN A 147 -5.45 9.99 30.86
C GLN A 147 -4.01 9.93 30.35
N PRO A 148 -3.23 11.01 30.52
CA PRO A 148 -1.80 10.93 30.28
C PRO A 148 -1.20 9.88 31.22
N PRO A 149 -0.23 9.06 30.77
CA PRO A 149 0.42 8.06 31.60
C PRO A 149 1.10 8.73 32.79
N ALA A 150 1.20 8.01 33.91
CA ALA A 150 1.97 8.44 35.07
C ALA A 150 3.43 8.69 34.64
N GLY A 151 3.83 9.95 34.57
CA GLY A 151 5.11 10.38 34.00
C GLY A 151 5.02 11.24 32.74
N ALA A 152 3.82 11.66 32.32
CA ALA A 152 3.66 12.64 31.25
C ALA A 152 4.43 13.94 31.53
N ILE A 153 4.91 14.55 30.46
CA ILE A 153 5.77 15.73 30.48
C ILE A 153 5.09 16.83 31.33
N PRO A 154 5.75 17.39 32.36
CA PRO A 154 5.17 18.44 33.18
C PRO A 154 4.61 19.57 32.31
N ALA A 155 3.47 20.15 32.70
CA ALA A 155 2.83 21.24 31.96
C ALA A 155 3.76 22.46 31.74
N ASN A 156 4.85 22.57 32.51
CA ASN A 156 5.83 23.66 32.41
C ASN A 156 7.13 23.26 31.69
N ALA A 157 7.25 22.03 31.18
CA ALA A 157 8.45 21.62 30.46
C ALA A 157 8.56 22.38 29.12
N PRO A 158 9.79 22.64 28.64
CA PRO A 158 10.01 23.20 27.31
C PRO A 158 9.32 22.33 26.26
N PHE A 159 8.56 22.94 25.36
CA PHE A 159 8.00 22.22 24.23
C PHE A 159 9.13 21.81 23.29
N VAL A 160 9.37 20.50 23.19
CA VAL A 160 10.23 19.91 22.17
C VAL A 160 9.32 19.30 21.12
N ARG A 161 9.44 19.77 19.87
CA ARG A 161 8.74 19.19 18.73
C ARG A 161 9.04 17.68 18.67
N PRO A 162 8.05 16.81 18.41
CA PRO A 162 8.31 15.39 18.25
C PRO A 162 9.42 15.12 17.24
N ARG A 163 10.24 14.11 17.52
CA ARG A 163 11.33 13.67 16.65
C ARG A 163 10.78 13.37 15.25
N ASP A 164 11.59 13.64 14.22
CA ASP A 164 11.28 13.40 12.80
C ASP A 164 10.03 14.14 12.26
N THR A 165 9.47 15.07 13.02
CA THR A 165 8.46 16.01 12.50
C THR A 165 9.16 17.08 11.68
N LYS A 166 8.76 17.23 10.41
CA LYS A 166 9.27 18.29 9.52
C LYS A 166 9.04 19.67 10.14
N PRO A 167 10.04 20.58 10.15
CA PRO A 167 9.86 21.93 10.65
C PRO A 167 8.80 22.69 9.85
N SER A 168 7.86 23.31 10.57
CA SER A 168 6.88 24.26 10.05
C SER A 168 6.37 25.16 11.20
N PRO A 169 5.75 26.32 10.90
CA PRO A 169 5.15 27.15 11.94
C PRO A 169 4.16 26.39 12.83
N ALA A 170 3.30 25.53 12.24
CA ALA A 170 2.37 24.70 12.99
C ALA A 170 3.08 23.61 13.82
N ALA A 171 4.12 22.98 13.29
CA ALA A 171 4.86 21.94 14.00
C ALA A 171 5.68 22.47 15.20
N ASN A 172 5.99 23.77 15.21
CA ASN A 172 6.67 24.44 16.31
C ASN A 172 5.69 25.10 17.31
N ASN A 173 4.38 25.03 17.05
CA ASN A 173 3.37 25.60 17.92
C ASN A 173 2.88 24.55 18.92
N ARG A 174 3.15 24.77 20.22
CA ARG A 174 2.66 23.90 21.32
C ARG A 174 1.14 23.70 21.28
N GLY A 175 0.39 24.72 20.88
CA GLY A 175 -1.07 24.67 20.77
C GLY A 175 -1.60 23.73 19.68
N SER A 176 -0.73 23.21 18.81
CA SER A 176 -1.11 22.21 17.80
C SER A 176 -1.16 20.79 18.35
N TYR A 177 -0.80 20.57 19.61
CA TYR A 177 -0.70 19.25 20.23
C TYR A 177 -1.64 19.09 21.45
N PHE A 178 -2.09 17.86 21.69
CA PHE A 178 -2.53 17.39 23.01
C PHE A 178 -1.31 16.90 23.79
N GLN A 179 -1.32 17.07 25.11
CA GLN A 179 -0.28 16.64 26.04
C GLN A 179 -0.89 15.85 27.18
#